data_AF-A0A0E4BQA6-F1
#
_entry.id   AF-A0A0E4BQA6-F1
#
_cell.length_a   1.000
_cell.length_b   1.000
_cell.length_c   1.000
_cell.angle_alpha   90.00
_cell.angle_beta   90.00
_cell.angle_gamma   90.00
#
_symmetry.space_group_name_H-M   'P 1'
#
loop_
_entity.id
_entity.type
_entity.pdbx_description
1 polymer ?
#
loop_
_entity_poly.entity_id
_entity_poly.type
_entity_poly.pdbx_seq_one_letter_code
_entity_poly.pdbx_strand_id
1 'polypeptide(L)'
;MEADPAPSRSIAAPLRAAWTAGRHALARAARLALDIALPTLCVSCREPVDGEGVCAACWARLSFIERPYCPRLGIPFVYDPGPDMLSMEAIASPPAYQRARAAVRYDDVARTLVHALKYQDRTDLAPAMGRWMARAGGELLTGADMLIPVPLHWRRAWRRRYNQSGALARSIERQSGVKVRGEVLRRVRATEQQIGLSRAQRATMCRAHSRYLPTVRPRCRAAASSWSTTS
;
A
#
# COMPACT_ATOMS: atom_id res chain seq x y z
N MET A 1 43.79 -61.01 8.55
CA MET A 1 43.52 -60.25 9.79
C MET A 1 43.78 -58.81 9.43
N GLU A 2 42.90 -58.27 8.59
CA GLU A 2 42.98 -56.91 8.06
C GLU A 2 42.67 -55.92 9.18
N ALA A 3 43.64 -55.05 9.47
CA ALA A 3 43.44 -53.90 10.34
C ALA A 3 42.70 -52.81 9.55
N ASP A 4 41.51 -52.47 10.03
CA ASP A 4 40.68 -51.38 9.50
C ASP A 4 41.31 -50.02 9.89
N PRO A 5 41.54 -49.06 8.96
CA PRO A 5 42.08 -47.77 9.32
C PRO A 5 40.99 -46.87 9.91
N ALA A 6 41.27 -46.30 11.10
CA ALA A 6 40.37 -45.40 11.79
C ALA A 6 40.04 -44.12 10.97
N PRO A 7 38.82 -43.57 11.09
CA PRO A 7 38.41 -42.40 10.32
C PRO A 7 39.16 -41.14 10.77
N SER A 8 39.73 -40.41 9.79
CA SER A 8 40.41 -39.14 10.01
C SER A 8 39.40 -38.04 10.38
N ARG A 9 39.47 -37.55 11.62
CA ARG A 9 38.67 -36.40 12.07
C ARG A 9 39.16 -35.12 11.39
N SER A 10 38.38 -34.64 10.42
CA SER A 10 38.64 -33.38 9.72
C SER A 10 38.54 -32.17 10.65
N ILE A 11 39.68 -31.52 10.91
CA ILE A 11 39.85 -30.29 11.71
C ILE A 11 39.19 -29.07 11.01
N ALA A 12 38.74 -29.21 9.75
CA ALA A 12 38.20 -28.11 8.96
C ALA A 12 36.79 -27.66 9.38
N ALA A 13 36.01 -28.51 10.06
CA ALA A 13 34.64 -28.19 10.50
C ALA A 13 34.58 -27.10 11.61
N PRO A 14 35.35 -27.18 12.72
CA PRO A 14 35.29 -26.18 13.80
C PRO A 14 35.80 -24.80 13.36
N LEU A 15 36.80 -24.74 12.47
CA LEU A 15 37.35 -23.47 11.97
C LEU A 15 36.35 -22.71 11.08
N ARG A 16 35.57 -23.41 10.26
CA ARG A 16 34.50 -22.80 9.45
C ARG A 16 33.36 -22.27 10.33
N ALA A 17 32.98 -23.01 11.37
CA ALA A 17 31.97 -22.59 12.33
C ALA A 17 32.41 -21.32 13.09
N ALA A 18 33.65 -21.28 13.58
CA ALA A 18 34.23 -20.11 14.25
C ALA A 18 34.31 -18.88 13.33
N TRP A 19 34.65 -19.07 12.06
CA TRP A 19 34.64 -17.99 11.05
C TRP A 19 33.25 -17.44 10.76
N THR A 20 32.23 -18.31 10.65
CA THR A 20 30.84 -17.86 10.47
C THR A 20 30.33 -17.12 11.70
N ALA A 21 30.62 -17.60 12.91
CA ALA A 21 30.27 -16.93 14.16
C ALA A 21 30.94 -15.56 14.30
N GLY A 22 32.23 -15.47 13.96
CA GLY A 22 32.99 -14.21 13.94
C GLY A 22 32.42 -13.20 12.94
N ARG A 23 32.06 -13.64 11.73
CA ARG A 23 31.38 -12.79 10.73
C ARG A 23 30.02 -12.30 11.19
N HIS A 24 29.23 -13.15 11.87
CA HIS A 24 27.95 -12.75 12.43
C HIS A 24 28.09 -11.76 13.59
N ALA A 25 29.09 -11.93 14.44
CA ALA A 25 29.40 -11.00 15.53
C ALA A 25 29.82 -9.64 14.98
N LEU A 26 30.71 -9.61 13.99
CA LEU A 26 31.20 -8.39 13.35
C LEU A 26 30.08 -7.68 12.57
N ALA A 27 29.21 -8.43 11.89
CA ALA A 27 28.02 -7.87 11.23
C ALA A 27 27.00 -7.30 12.23
N ARG A 28 26.85 -7.90 13.42
CA ARG A 28 25.99 -7.38 14.50
C ARG A 28 26.57 -6.10 15.11
N ALA A 29 27.87 -6.07 15.41
CA ALA A 29 28.53 -4.89 15.93
C ALA A 29 28.47 -3.72 14.93
N ALA A 30 28.69 -3.99 13.64
CA ALA A 30 28.55 -3.00 12.59
C ALA A 30 27.11 -2.47 12.47
N ARG A 31 26.09 -3.32 12.61
CA ARG A 31 24.68 -2.88 12.65
C ARG A 31 24.38 -1.99 13.83
N LEU A 32 24.79 -2.38 15.04
CA LEU A 32 24.59 -1.57 16.24
C LEU A 32 25.26 -0.19 16.13
N ALA A 33 26.49 -0.13 15.60
CA ALA A 33 27.16 1.14 15.34
C ALA A 33 26.41 1.99 14.29
N LEU A 34 25.87 1.37 13.24
CA LEU A 34 25.07 2.06 12.23
C LEU A 34 23.74 2.56 12.79
N ASP A 35 23.07 1.78 13.63
CA ASP A 35 21.79 2.14 14.24
C ASP A 35 21.96 3.33 15.22
N ILE A 36 23.12 3.43 15.88
CA ILE A 36 23.49 4.59 16.71
C ILE A 36 23.83 5.81 15.84
N ALA A 37 24.55 5.62 14.73
CA ALA A 37 24.99 6.72 13.86
C ALA A 37 23.88 7.26 12.92
N LEU A 38 22.95 6.40 12.50
CA LEU A 38 21.80 6.71 11.67
C LEU A 38 20.52 6.09 12.27
N PRO A 39 20.03 6.64 13.40
CA PRO A 39 18.79 6.16 14.00
C PRO A 39 17.63 6.35 13.03
N THR A 40 16.75 5.35 12.95
CA THR A 40 15.49 5.48 12.25
C THR A 40 14.64 6.53 12.96
N LEU A 41 14.35 7.64 12.27
CA LEU A 41 13.56 8.73 12.83
C LEU A 41 12.10 8.62 12.42
N CYS A 42 11.21 9.02 13.31
CA CYS A 42 9.79 9.16 13.03
C CYS A 42 9.56 10.14 11.87
N VAL A 43 8.74 9.75 10.89
CA VAL A 43 8.43 10.58 9.72
C VAL A 43 7.71 11.88 10.08
N SER A 44 6.97 11.91 11.19
CA SER A 44 6.20 13.08 11.62
C SER A 44 6.95 13.96 12.62
N CYS A 45 7.49 13.43 13.71
CA CYS A 45 8.13 14.24 14.76
C CYS A 45 9.67 14.15 14.78
N ARG A 46 10.26 13.26 13.98
CA ARG A 46 11.71 12.99 13.93
C ARG A 46 12.35 12.45 15.21
N GLU A 47 11.56 12.02 16.18
CA GLU A 47 12.06 11.27 17.35
C GLU A 47 12.66 9.92 16.89
N PRO A 48 13.74 9.41 17.51
CA PRO A 48 14.23 8.06 17.26
C PRO A 48 13.14 7.01 17.51
N VAL A 49 13.01 6.06 16.60
CA VAL A 49 12.03 4.98 16.67
C VAL A 49 12.65 3.66 16.24
N ASP A 50 12.32 2.60 16.95
CA ASP A 50 12.60 1.25 16.50
C ASP A 50 11.44 0.77 15.61
N GLY A 51 11.69 0.60 14.31
CA GLY A 51 10.74 -0.02 13.39
C GLY A 51 10.22 0.89 12.27
N GLU A 52 8.91 0.84 11.99
CA GLU A 52 8.32 1.24 10.71
C GLU A 52 8.07 2.76 10.53
N GLY A 53 8.92 3.59 11.13
CA GLY A 53 8.97 5.03 10.86
C GLY A 53 7.91 5.90 11.55
N VAL A 54 7.11 5.37 12.48
CA VAL A 54 6.15 6.16 13.28
C VAL A 54 6.31 5.86 14.76
N CYS A 55 6.53 6.88 15.59
CA CYS A 55 6.65 6.72 17.04
C CYS A 55 5.27 6.47 17.69
N ALA A 56 5.25 5.95 18.91
CA ALA A 56 4.01 5.68 19.64
C ALA A 56 3.12 6.94 19.80
N ALA A 57 3.72 8.10 20.07
CA ALA A 57 2.99 9.36 20.21
C ALA A 57 2.32 9.81 18.91
N CYS A 58 3.03 9.74 17.78
CA CYS A 58 2.45 10.04 16.46
C CYS A 58 1.43 8.98 16.04
N TRP A 59 1.64 7.71 16.42
CA TRP A 59 0.71 6.64 16.15
C TRP A 59 -0.61 6.86 16.90
N ALA A 60 -0.57 7.26 18.17
CA ALA A 60 -1.75 7.58 18.97
C ALA A 60 -2.57 8.78 18.42
N ARG A 61 -1.96 9.62 17.59
CA ARG A 61 -2.64 10.74 16.92
C ARG A 61 -3.33 10.35 15.61
N LEU A 62 -3.07 9.15 15.07
CA LEU A 62 -3.73 8.66 13.88
C LEU A 62 -5.17 8.28 14.18
N SER A 63 -6.11 8.89 13.47
CA SER A 63 -7.52 8.56 13.60
C SER A 63 -7.92 7.45 12.63
N PHE A 64 -7.86 6.19 13.06
CA PHE A 64 -8.32 5.06 12.25
C PHE A 64 -9.84 5.10 12.03
N ILE A 65 -10.26 4.74 10.82
CA ILE A 65 -11.68 4.67 10.45
C ILE A 65 -12.17 3.25 10.70
N GLU A 66 -13.13 3.12 11.60
CA GLU A 66 -13.82 1.87 11.92
C GLU A 66 -15.33 2.11 11.83
N ARG A 67 -16.13 1.03 11.84
CA ARG A 67 -17.60 1.14 11.85
C ARG A 67 -18.09 1.97 13.07
N PRO A 68 -19.18 2.73 12.93
CA PRO A 68 -20.08 2.83 11.77
C PRO A 68 -19.57 3.79 10.69
N TYR A 69 -19.63 3.38 9.42
CA TYR A 69 -19.31 4.20 8.25
C TYR A 69 -20.26 3.90 7.09
N CYS A 70 -20.38 4.84 6.15
CA CYS A 70 -21.17 4.67 4.93
C CYS A 70 -20.65 3.48 4.09
N PRO A 71 -21.46 2.45 3.79
CA PRO A 71 -21.04 1.28 3.01
C PRO A 71 -20.51 1.63 1.62
N ARG A 72 -20.97 2.72 1.00
CA ARG A 72 -20.55 3.16 -0.33
C ARG A 72 -19.32 4.07 -0.30
N LEU A 73 -19.36 5.15 0.48
CA LEU A 73 -18.29 6.16 0.49
C LEU A 73 -17.16 5.88 1.51
N GLY A 74 -17.42 5.07 2.54
CA GLY A 74 -16.47 4.82 3.63
C GLY A 74 -16.29 6.01 4.56
N ILE A 75 -17.21 6.98 4.54
CA ILE A 75 -17.21 8.15 5.44
C ILE A 75 -17.76 7.69 6.80
N PRO A 76 -17.06 7.94 7.93
CA PRO A 76 -17.53 7.57 9.25
C PRO A 76 -18.79 8.35 9.64
N PHE A 77 -19.72 7.67 10.32
CA PHE A 77 -20.89 8.31 10.91
C PHE A 77 -20.58 8.80 12.34
N VAL A 78 -21.29 9.84 12.77
CA VAL A 78 -21.16 10.38 14.15
C VAL A 78 -21.89 9.49 15.16
N TYR A 79 -23.01 8.91 14.76
CA TYR A 79 -23.82 7.95 15.52
C TYR A 79 -24.07 6.73 14.63
N ASP A 80 -24.40 5.58 15.21
CA ASP A 80 -24.78 4.40 14.45
C ASP A 80 -26.19 4.60 13.86
N PRO A 81 -26.33 4.76 12.53
CA PRO A 81 -27.63 4.95 11.91
C PRO A 81 -28.35 3.63 11.61
N GLY A 82 -27.80 2.50 12.04
CA GLY A 82 -28.27 1.17 11.71
C GLY A 82 -27.57 0.56 10.50
N PRO A 83 -27.85 -0.73 10.21
CA PRO A 83 -27.21 -1.46 9.14
C PRO A 83 -27.53 -0.84 7.77
N ASP A 84 -26.53 -0.86 6.89
CA ASP A 84 -26.64 -0.49 5.47
C ASP A 84 -27.09 0.95 5.16
N MET A 85 -27.10 1.84 6.16
CA MET A 85 -27.41 3.25 5.92
C MET A 85 -26.38 3.91 5.00
N LEU A 86 -26.87 4.60 3.97
CA LEU A 86 -26.06 5.44 3.10
C LEU A 86 -26.00 6.87 3.62
N SER A 87 -24.83 7.52 3.49
CA SER A 87 -24.72 8.95 3.77
C SER A 87 -25.51 9.76 2.74
N MET A 88 -25.96 10.95 3.14
CA MET A 88 -26.69 11.87 2.26
C MET A 88 -25.92 12.17 0.96
N GLU A 89 -24.59 12.30 1.04
CA GLU A 89 -23.75 12.49 -0.16
C GLU A 89 -23.80 11.28 -1.11
N ALA A 90 -23.83 10.06 -0.57
CA ALA A 90 -23.88 8.85 -1.38
C ALA A 90 -25.22 8.71 -2.13
N ILE A 91 -26.30 9.22 -1.55
CA ILE A 91 -27.65 9.22 -2.13
C ILE A 91 -27.77 10.34 -3.17
N ALA A 92 -27.39 11.56 -2.81
CA ALA A 92 -27.56 12.74 -3.65
C ALA A 92 -26.64 12.74 -4.88
N SER A 93 -25.42 12.20 -4.77
CA SER A 93 -24.45 12.16 -5.85
C SER A 93 -23.71 10.81 -5.87
N PRO A 94 -24.36 9.75 -6.35
CA PRO A 94 -23.80 8.41 -6.33
C PRO A 94 -22.51 8.34 -7.17
N PRO A 95 -21.37 7.91 -6.60
CA PRO A 95 -20.12 7.79 -7.34
C PRO A 95 -20.16 6.63 -8.34
N ALA A 96 -19.28 6.68 -9.34
CA ALA A 96 -19.14 5.63 -10.36
C ALA A 96 -18.56 4.30 -9.82
N TYR A 97 -18.11 4.26 -8.56
CA TYR A 97 -17.66 3.06 -7.89
C TYR A 97 -18.73 2.54 -6.93
N GLN A 98 -18.69 1.23 -6.65
CA GLN A 98 -19.63 0.59 -5.73
C GLN A 98 -19.30 0.89 -4.27
N ARG A 99 -18.01 0.79 -3.89
CA ARG A 99 -17.55 0.94 -2.51
C ARG A 99 -16.14 1.53 -2.47
N ALA A 100 -15.88 2.39 -1.48
CA ALA A 100 -14.56 2.94 -1.18
C ALA A 100 -14.25 2.84 0.32
N ARG A 101 -12.99 2.55 0.67
CA ARG A 101 -12.52 2.47 2.07
C ARG A 101 -11.22 3.24 2.24
N ALA A 102 -11.12 3.92 3.37
CA ALA A 102 -9.91 4.57 3.85
C ALA A 102 -9.54 3.96 5.21
N ALA A 103 -8.25 3.78 5.47
CA ALA A 103 -7.79 3.21 6.74
C ALA A 103 -7.75 4.23 7.88
N VAL A 104 -7.40 5.47 7.55
CA VAL A 104 -7.23 6.56 8.50
C VAL A 104 -7.90 7.82 7.95
N ARG A 105 -8.40 8.66 8.85
CA ARG A 105 -8.82 10.03 8.52
C ARG A 105 -7.59 10.81 8.09
N TYR A 106 -7.80 11.79 7.21
CA TYR A 106 -6.71 12.62 6.70
C TYR A 106 -6.38 13.74 7.69
N ASP A 107 -5.76 13.37 8.81
CA ASP A 107 -5.24 14.26 9.86
C ASP A 107 -3.77 14.67 9.58
N ASP A 108 -3.15 15.42 10.49
CA ASP A 108 -1.78 15.93 10.31
C ASP A 108 -0.72 14.84 10.18
N VAL A 109 -0.83 13.77 10.96
CA VAL A 109 0.14 12.66 10.91
C VAL A 109 -0.09 11.86 9.63
N ALA A 110 -1.34 11.51 9.30
CA ALA A 110 -1.69 10.82 8.07
C ALA A 110 -1.27 11.62 6.83
N ARG A 111 -1.47 12.94 6.84
CA ARG A 111 -1.02 13.86 5.78
C ARG A 111 0.49 13.80 5.59
N THR A 112 1.24 13.84 6.69
CA THR A 112 2.70 13.76 6.65
C THR A 112 3.18 12.43 6.09
N LEU A 113 2.58 11.31 6.50
CA LEU A 113 2.91 9.97 5.97
C LEU A 113 2.59 9.83 4.48
N VAL A 114 1.40 10.28 4.07
CA VAL A 114 0.98 10.27 2.66
C VAL A 114 1.90 11.16 1.82
N HIS A 115 2.30 12.32 2.34
CA HIS A 115 3.24 13.20 1.67
C HIS A 115 4.64 12.58 1.54
N ALA A 116 5.15 11.97 2.62
CA ALA A 116 6.44 11.30 2.63
C ALA A 116 6.49 10.15 1.61
N LEU A 117 5.44 9.33 1.55
CA LEU A 117 5.34 8.26 0.56
C LEU A 117 5.28 8.81 -0.88
N LYS A 118 4.50 9.87 -1.12
CA LYS A 118 4.30 10.45 -2.47
C LYS A 118 5.52 11.22 -2.99
N TYR A 119 6.24 11.92 -2.12
CA TYR A 119 7.22 12.95 -2.53
C TYR A 119 8.61 12.79 -1.91
N GLN A 120 8.78 12.01 -0.85
CA GLN A 120 10.08 11.87 -0.16
C GLN A 120 10.71 10.48 -0.34
N ASP A 121 10.17 9.66 -1.24
CA ASP A 121 10.67 8.32 -1.56
C ASP A 121 10.72 7.35 -0.36
N ARG A 122 9.90 7.62 0.66
CA ARG A 122 9.75 6.81 1.88
C ARG A 122 8.92 5.55 1.63
N THR A 123 9.44 4.66 0.79
CA THR A 123 8.81 3.38 0.45
C THR A 123 8.80 2.38 1.61
N ASP A 124 9.62 2.60 2.62
CA ASP A 124 9.63 1.92 3.91
C ASP A 124 8.29 2.03 4.67
N LEU A 125 7.48 3.05 4.37
CA LEU A 125 6.13 3.22 4.93
C LEU A 125 5.07 2.31 4.29
N ALA A 126 5.34 1.80 3.08
CA ALA A 126 4.35 1.06 2.31
C ALA A 126 3.89 -0.26 2.97
N PRO A 127 4.76 -1.05 3.63
CA PRO A 127 4.35 -2.19 4.44
C PRO A 127 3.30 -1.80 5.50
N ALA A 128 3.63 -0.85 6.39
CA ALA A 128 2.77 -0.40 7.49
C ALA A 128 1.41 0.09 6.99
N MET A 129 1.43 1.07 6.08
CA MET A 129 0.23 1.68 5.52
C MET A 129 -0.61 0.65 4.75
N GLY A 130 0.05 -0.25 4.02
CA GLY A 130 -0.63 -1.34 3.31
C GLY A 130 -1.35 -2.31 4.24
N ARG A 131 -0.79 -2.62 5.41
CA ARG A 131 -1.49 -3.43 6.43
C ARG A 131 -2.71 -2.73 6.98
N TRP A 132 -2.64 -1.42 7.23
CA TRP A 132 -3.79 -0.62 7.65
C TRP A 132 -4.90 -0.63 6.59
N MET A 133 -4.52 -0.47 5.32
CA MET A 133 -5.46 -0.54 4.18
C MET A 133 -6.07 -1.93 4.02
N ALA A 134 -5.29 -3.00 4.19
CA ALA A 134 -5.80 -4.36 4.10
C ALA A 134 -6.82 -4.66 5.20
N ARG A 135 -6.57 -4.19 6.44
CA ARG A 135 -7.52 -4.30 7.55
C ARG A 135 -8.81 -3.54 7.24
N ALA A 136 -8.72 -2.26 6.91
CA ALA A 136 -9.90 -1.42 6.65
C ALA A 136 -10.70 -1.87 5.42
N GLY A 137 -10.02 -2.48 4.45
CA GLY A 137 -10.60 -3.00 3.21
C GLY A 137 -10.96 -4.48 3.25
N GLY A 138 -10.91 -5.17 4.41
CA GLY A 138 -11.08 -6.63 4.47
C GLY A 138 -12.33 -7.12 3.72
N GLU A 139 -13.47 -6.49 3.97
CA GLU A 139 -14.76 -6.76 3.31
C GLU A 139 -14.83 -6.45 1.79
N LEU A 140 -13.89 -5.64 1.26
CA LEU A 140 -13.71 -5.45 -0.17
C LEU A 140 -12.83 -6.54 -0.77
N LEU A 141 -11.85 -7.01 0.00
CA LEU A 141 -10.81 -7.92 -0.44
C LEU A 141 -11.30 -9.38 -0.48
N THR A 142 -12.16 -9.78 0.46
CA THR A 142 -12.71 -11.16 0.53
C THR A 142 -13.46 -11.60 -0.74
N GLY A 143 -13.96 -10.67 -1.54
CA GLY A 143 -14.65 -10.95 -2.81
C GLY A 143 -13.94 -10.44 -4.05
N ALA A 144 -12.69 -9.98 -3.94
CA ALA A 144 -11.97 -9.38 -5.07
C ALA A 144 -11.22 -10.45 -5.89
N ASP A 145 -11.46 -10.46 -7.21
CA ASP A 145 -10.71 -11.32 -8.14
C ASP A 145 -9.24 -10.87 -8.27
N MET A 146 -9.00 -9.57 -8.18
CA MET A 146 -7.68 -8.98 -8.42
C MET A 146 -7.52 -7.58 -7.82
N LEU A 147 -6.27 -7.22 -7.54
CA LEU A 147 -5.86 -5.87 -7.14
C LEU A 147 -5.16 -5.16 -8.29
N ILE A 148 -5.69 -4.00 -8.68
CA ILE A 148 -5.12 -3.19 -9.75
C ILE A 148 -4.62 -1.86 -9.16
N PRO A 149 -3.30 -1.65 -9.01
CA PRO A 149 -2.76 -0.39 -8.54
C PRO A 149 -2.97 0.69 -9.61
N VAL A 150 -3.44 1.86 -9.19
CA VAL A 150 -3.63 3.00 -10.11
C VAL A 150 -2.26 3.43 -10.67
N PRO A 151 -2.07 3.43 -12.00
CA PRO A 151 -0.78 3.73 -12.61
C PRO A 151 -0.39 5.20 -12.44
N LEU A 152 0.89 5.43 -12.13
CA LEU A 152 1.47 6.76 -12.16
C LEU A 152 1.60 7.28 -13.58
N HIS A 153 1.67 8.59 -13.72
CA HIS A 153 2.01 9.24 -14.98
C HIS A 153 3.44 8.90 -15.41
N TRP A 154 3.62 8.48 -16.66
CA TRP A 154 4.87 7.95 -17.23
C TRP A 154 6.09 8.89 -17.06
N ARG A 155 5.94 10.21 -17.23
CA ARG A 155 7.01 11.21 -16.93
C ARG A 155 7.46 11.28 -15.45
N ARG A 156 6.68 10.75 -14.49
CA ARG A 156 7.05 10.61 -13.07
C ARG A 156 7.65 9.23 -12.76
N ALA A 157 7.19 8.18 -13.43
CA ALA A 157 7.74 6.83 -13.27
C ALA A 157 9.23 6.75 -13.69
N TRP A 158 9.63 7.52 -14.71
CA TRP A 158 11.00 7.52 -15.23
C TRP A 158 12.07 8.21 -14.36
N ARG A 159 11.69 9.08 -13.41
CA ARG A 159 12.66 9.75 -12.51
C ARG A 159 12.79 9.11 -11.12
N ARG A 160 11.92 8.15 -10.76
CA ARG A 160 11.83 7.64 -9.37
C ARG A 160 11.76 6.11 -9.20
N ARG A 161 11.95 5.31 -10.27
CA ARG A 161 12.08 3.83 -10.24
C ARG A 161 10.95 3.00 -9.59
N TYR A 162 10.01 3.56 -8.82
CA TYR A 162 9.00 2.80 -8.07
C TYR A 162 7.59 3.38 -8.17
N ASN A 163 6.60 2.47 -8.26
CA ASN A 163 5.19 2.83 -8.20
C ASN A 163 4.68 2.76 -6.76
N GLN A 164 4.41 3.90 -6.11
CA GLN A 164 3.93 3.96 -4.72
C GLN A 164 2.62 3.18 -4.52
N SER A 165 1.67 3.30 -5.47
CA SER A 165 0.42 2.54 -5.40
C SER A 165 0.68 1.04 -5.57
N GLY A 166 1.67 0.68 -6.40
CA GLY A 166 2.16 -0.69 -6.53
C GLY A 166 2.81 -1.23 -5.26
N ALA A 167 3.56 -0.41 -4.52
CA ALA A 167 4.17 -0.80 -3.25
C ALA A 167 3.11 -1.07 -2.18
N LEU A 168 2.09 -0.21 -2.07
CA LEU A 168 0.93 -0.44 -1.21
C LEU A 168 0.15 -1.69 -1.64
N ALA A 169 -0.12 -1.85 -2.93
CA ALA A 169 -0.85 -3.00 -3.46
C ALA A 169 -0.14 -4.32 -3.16
N ARG A 170 1.19 -4.38 -3.30
CA ARG A 170 1.99 -5.56 -2.90
C ARG A 170 1.89 -5.86 -1.41
N SER A 171 1.83 -4.83 -0.56
CA SER A 171 1.62 -5.04 0.87
C SER A 171 0.23 -5.63 1.14
N ILE A 172 -0.80 -5.11 0.47
CA ILE A 172 -2.17 -5.63 0.58
C ILE A 172 -2.28 -7.07 0.06
N GLU A 173 -1.61 -7.41 -1.05
CA GLU A 173 -1.56 -8.78 -1.59
C GLU A 173 -1.00 -9.76 -0.55
N ARG A 174 0.09 -9.40 0.15
CA ARG A 174 0.65 -10.25 1.20
C ARG A 174 -0.32 -10.50 2.35
N GLN A 175 -1.17 -9.53 2.66
CA GLN A 175 -2.13 -9.63 3.77
C GLN A 175 -3.43 -10.32 3.37
N SER A 176 -3.88 -10.15 2.14
CA SER A 176 -5.20 -10.61 1.67
C SER A 176 -5.15 -11.82 0.76
N GLY A 177 -3.98 -12.14 0.20
CA GLY A 177 -3.82 -13.18 -0.83
C GLY A 177 -4.31 -12.77 -2.23
N VAL A 178 -5.04 -11.65 -2.36
CA VAL A 178 -5.58 -11.17 -3.64
C VAL A 178 -4.45 -10.73 -4.55
N LYS A 179 -4.38 -11.32 -5.74
CA LYS A 179 -3.24 -11.14 -6.65
C LYS A 179 -3.21 -9.74 -7.26
N VAL A 180 -2.03 -9.12 -7.24
CA VAL A 180 -1.81 -7.81 -7.88
C VAL A 180 -1.53 -7.98 -9.37
N ARG A 181 -2.10 -7.10 -10.19
CA ARG A 181 -1.84 -7.00 -11.63
C ARG A 181 -1.59 -5.54 -12.00
N GLY A 182 -0.31 -5.18 -12.12
CA GLY A 182 0.10 -3.82 -12.47
C GLY A 182 -0.07 -3.45 -13.94
N GLU A 183 -0.30 -4.43 -14.82
CA GLU A 183 -0.31 -4.25 -16.28
C GLU A 183 -1.71 -4.03 -16.88
N VAL A 184 -2.77 -4.07 -16.07
CA VAL A 184 -4.15 -3.97 -16.58
C VAL A 184 -4.51 -2.55 -17.02
N LEU A 185 -3.95 -1.54 -16.34
CA LEU A 185 -4.20 -0.13 -16.60
C LEU A 185 -2.92 0.54 -17.11
N ARG A 186 -2.94 0.99 -18.37
CA ARG A 186 -1.89 1.85 -18.92
C ARG A 186 -2.42 3.27 -19.09
N ARG A 187 -1.69 4.25 -18.56
CA ARG A 187 -1.99 5.67 -18.78
C ARG A 187 -1.45 6.06 -20.16
N VAL A 188 -2.35 6.32 -21.11
CA VAL A 188 -2.00 6.47 -22.54
C VAL A 188 -1.56 7.90 -22.89
N ARG A 189 -1.98 8.91 -22.12
CA ARG A 189 -1.64 10.32 -22.37
C ARG A 189 -1.04 11.00 -21.16
N ALA A 190 -0.09 11.90 -21.44
CA ALA A 190 0.39 12.82 -20.42
C ALA A 190 -0.71 13.84 -20.10
N THR A 191 -1.00 14.05 -18.83
CA THR A 191 -1.96 15.06 -18.39
C THR A 191 -1.15 16.22 -17.82
N GLU A 192 -1.30 17.41 -18.41
CA GLU A 192 -0.71 18.64 -17.87
C GLU A 192 -1.25 18.93 -16.46
N GLN A 193 -0.46 19.69 -15.68
CA GLN A 193 -0.75 19.95 -14.26
C GLN A 193 -2.14 20.57 -14.09
N GLN A 194 -3.00 19.86 -13.35
CA GLN A 194 -4.36 20.29 -13.03
C GLN A 194 -4.40 21.26 -11.83
N ILE A 195 -3.68 22.37 -11.92
CA ILE A 195 -3.87 23.48 -10.97
C ILE A 195 -4.99 24.36 -11.56
N GLY A 196 -6.15 24.39 -10.91
CA GLY A 196 -7.27 25.27 -11.30
C GLY A 196 -8.50 24.63 -11.98
N LEU A 197 -8.61 23.29 -12.05
CA LEU A 197 -9.75 22.63 -12.72
C LEU A 197 -10.93 22.30 -11.80
N SER A 198 -12.14 22.54 -12.29
CA SER A 198 -13.39 22.26 -11.59
C SER A 198 -13.64 20.74 -11.41
N ARG A 199 -14.53 20.37 -10.48
CA ARG A 199 -14.89 18.95 -10.20
C ARG A 199 -15.38 18.21 -11.46
N ALA A 200 -16.09 18.90 -12.35
CA ALA A 200 -16.57 18.36 -13.63
C ALA A 200 -15.41 18.11 -14.62
N GLN A 201 -14.45 19.03 -14.71
CA GLN A 201 -13.28 18.89 -15.58
C GLN A 201 -12.38 17.73 -15.14
N ARG A 202 -12.24 17.50 -13.82
CA ARG A 202 -11.50 16.34 -13.27
C ARG A 202 -12.14 14.99 -13.68
N ALA A 203 -13.46 14.89 -13.67
CA ALA A 203 -14.18 13.65 -14.01
C ALA A 203 -14.02 13.26 -15.50
N THR A 204 -14.06 14.24 -16.41
CA THR A 204 -13.87 14.02 -17.85
C THR A 204 -12.44 13.59 -18.19
N MET A 205 -11.44 14.12 -17.47
CA MET A 205 -10.05 13.73 -17.68
C MET A 205 -9.75 12.28 -17.23
N CYS A 206 -10.39 11.78 -16.18
CA CYS A 206 -10.25 10.38 -15.76
C CYS A 206 -10.67 9.39 -16.86
N ARG A 207 -11.76 9.67 -17.59
CA ARG A 207 -12.28 8.80 -18.66
C ARG A 207 -11.38 8.77 -19.90
N ALA A 208 -10.73 9.89 -20.25
CA ALA A 208 -9.94 10.00 -21.48
C ALA A 208 -8.50 9.43 -21.38
N HIS A 209 -7.96 9.22 -20.18
CA HIS A 209 -6.51 9.00 -19.99
C HIS A 209 -6.10 7.57 -19.59
N SER A 210 -7.04 6.72 -19.15
CA SER A 210 -6.80 5.31 -18.84
C SER A 210 -7.44 4.42 -19.90
N ARG A 211 -6.66 3.56 -20.55
CA ARG A 211 -7.18 2.52 -21.46
C ARG A 211 -6.83 1.15 -20.88
N TYR A 212 -7.82 0.26 -20.83
CA TYR A 212 -7.60 -1.15 -20.51
C TYR A 212 -6.77 -1.80 -21.62
N LEU A 213 -5.74 -2.58 -21.26
CA LEU A 213 -5.01 -3.38 -22.24
C LEU A 213 -5.82 -4.66 -22.56
N PRO A 214 -5.98 -5.04 -23.84
CA PRO A 214 -6.82 -6.15 -24.26
C PRO A 214 -6.27 -7.55 -23.89
N THR A 215 -5.04 -7.64 -23.38
CA THR A 215 -4.32 -8.90 -23.15
C THR A 215 -4.79 -9.67 -21.92
N VAL A 216 -5.59 -9.06 -21.07
CA VAL A 216 -6.25 -9.74 -19.95
C VAL A 216 -7.72 -9.79 -20.32
N ARG A 217 -8.29 -10.97 -20.57
CA ARG A 217 -9.75 -11.17 -20.53
C ARG A 217 -10.09 -11.35 -19.05
N PRO A 218 -10.46 -10.30 -18.30
CA PRO A 218 -11.11 -10.55 -17.05
C PRO A 218 -12.41 -11.27 -17.37
N ARG A 219 -12.64 -12.43 -16.76
CA ARG A 219 -13.99 -12.96 -16.58
C ARG A 219 -14.69 -12.11 -15.49
N CYS A 220 -14.59 -10.79 -15.60
CA CYS A 220 -15.23 -9.85 -14.70
C CYS A 220 -16.69 -9.78 -15.12
N ARG A 221 -17.59 -10.10 -14.18
CA ARG A 221 -18.84 -9.34 -14.11
C ARG A 221 -18.46 -7.91 -13.73
N ALA A 222 -18.03 -7.14 -14.72
CA ALA A 222 -18.32 -5.73 -14.68
C ALA A 222 -19.85 -5.65 -14.70
N ALA A 223 -20.46 -5.30 -13.56
CA ALA A 223 -21.82 -4.78 -13.55
C ALA A 223 -21.77 -3.40 -14.25
N ALA A 224 -21.57 -3.42 -15.56
CA ALA A 224 -22.04 -2.38 -16.45
C ALA A 224 -23.50 -2.73 -16.70
N SER A 225 -24.36 -2.31 -15.77
CA SER A 225 -25.79 -2.25 -16.07
C SER A 225 -25.94 -1.30 -17.25
N SER A 226 -26.25 -1.89 -18.39
CA SER A 226 -26.73 -1.24 -19.60
C SER A 226 -27.81 -0.24 -19.23
N TRP A 227 -27.54 1.05 -19.40
CA TRP A 227 -28.61 2.02 -19.60
C TRP A 227 -28.84 2.07 -21.10
N SER A 228 -29.65 1.12 -21.57
CA SER A 228 -30.33 1.22 -22.85
C SER A 228 -31.41 2.28 -22.73
N THR A 229 -31.30 3.29 -23.59
CA THR A 229 -32.31 4.28 -23.95
C THR A 229 -33.69 3.65 -24.13
N THR A 230 -34.73 4.17 -23.47
CA THR A 230 -36.08 4.27 -24.07
C THR A 230 -36.87 5.37 -23.35
N SER A 231 -37.23 6.38 -24.14
CA SER A 231 -38.35 7.34 -24.03
C SER A 231 -38.46 8.27 -22.82
#